data_AF-A0A936PM20-F1
#
_entry.id   AF-A0A936PM20-F1
#
_cell.length_a   1.000
_cell.length_b   1.000
_cell.length_c   1.000
_cell.angle_alpha   90.00
_cell.angle_beta   90.00
_cell.angle_gamma   90.00
#
_symmetry.space_group_name_H-M   'P 1'
#
loop_
_entity.id
_entity.type
_entity.pdbx_description
1 polymer ?
#
loop_
_entity_poly.entity_id
_entity_poly.type
_entity_poly.pdbx_seq_one_letter_code
_entity_poly.pdbx_strand_id
1 'polypeptide(L)'
;MLQRLHPVGDAPALTVASAYDRLVARFGELPTVDADRFVTDGVALEEREMAVYRVTDAGLTLLAKGPGRLVADAVSVGDGDAWRLALDDIKAISMEMGEVLQLRTANDLFELHPRDGAPMKWFHFMRGHQGKPRPGRRGRKR
;
A
#
# COMPACT_ATOMS: atom_id res chain seq x y z
N MET A 1 -20.74 -11.27 -25.76
CA MET A 1 -20.23 -12.62 -25.42
C MET A 1 -19.60 -12.53 -24.04
N LEU A 2 -20.18 -13.16 -23.01
CA LEU A 2 -19.65 -13.08 -21.63
C LEU A 2 -18.37 -13.92 -21.51
N GLN A 3 -17.23 -13.29 -21.23
CA GLN A 3 -16.00 -14.00 -20.89
C GLN A 3 -16.18 -14.69 -19.54
N ARG A 4 -15.94 -16.01 -19.52
CA ARG A 4 -16.02 -16.86 -18.34
C ARG A 4 -14.61 -17.30 -17.96
N LEU A 5 -14.34 -17.40 -16.66
CA LEU A 5 -13.12 -18.03 -16.18
C LEU A 5 -13.30 -19.54 -16.19
N HIS A 6 -12.28 -20.27 -16.64
CA HIS A 6 -12.28 -21.72 -16.53
C HIS A 6 -12.20 -22.11 -15.05
N PRO A 7 -13.15 -22.92 -14.53
CA PRO A 7 -13.06 -23.40 -13.17
C PRO A 7 -11.82 -24.29 -12.98
N VAL A 8 -11.20 -24.20 -11.80
CA VAL A 8 -10.13 -25.10 -11.37
C VAL A 8 -10.73 -26.07 -10.34
N GLY A 9 -10.72 -27.37 -10.63
CA GLY A 9 -11.37 -28.39 -9.80
C GLY A 9 -12.90 -28.26 -9.76
N ASP A 10 -13.51 -28.55 -8.60
CA ASP A 10 -14.96 -28.46 -8.37
C ASP A 10 -15.47 -27.04 -8.09
N ALA A 11 -14.63 -26.02 -8.29
CA ALA A 11 -15.03 -24.64 -8.08
C ALA A 11 -16.15 -24.25 -9.06
N PRO A 12 -17.22 -23.57 -8.59
CA PRO A 12 -18.29 -23.13 -9.48
C PRO A 12 -17.74 -22.18 -10.55
N ALA A 13 -18.25 -22.29 -11.78
CA ALA A 13 -17.84 -21.41 -12.87
C ALA A 13 -18.17 -19.95 -12.53
N LEU A 14 -17.15 -19.10 -12.43
CA LEU A 14 -17.30 -17.66 -12.26
C LEU A 14 -17.27 -16.93 -13.61
N THR A 15 -18.07 -15.87 -13.71
CA THR A 15 -17.90 -14.89 -14.79
C THR A 15 -16.77 -13.95 -14.43
N VAL A 16 -16.15 -13.31 -15.41
CA VAL A 16 -15.13 -12.29 -15.15
C VAL A 16 -15.70 -11.16 -14.28
N ALA A 17 -16.97 -10.78 -14.49
CA ALA A 17 -17.65 -9.78 -13.68
C ALA A 17 -17.82 -10.20 -12.20
N SER A 18 -18.27 -11.43 -11.93
CA SER A 18 -18.41 -11.87 -10.53
C SER A 18 -17.07 -12.09 -9.85
N ALA A 19 -16.03 -12.43 -10.62
CA ALA A 19 -14.66 -12.49 -10.10
C ALA A 19 -14.16 -11.09 -9.75
N TYR A 20 -14.41 -10.11 -10.62
CA TYR A 20 -14.11 -8.71 -10.38
C TYR A 20 -14.78 -8.19 -9.10
N ASP A 21 -16.08 -8.41 -8.93
CA ASP A 21 -16.81 -7.94 -7.74
C ASP A 21 -16.27 -8.58 -6.44
N ARG A 22 -15.87 -9.85 -6.49
CA ARG A 22 -15.24 -10.53 -5.35
C ARG A 22 -13.85 -9.95 -5.03
N LEU A 23 -13.08 -9.60 -6.06
CA LEU A 23 -11.80 -8.94 -5.87
C LEU A 23 -12.01 -7.56 -5.24
N VAL A 24 -12.96 -6.77 -5.73
CA VAL A 24 -13.28 -5.45 -5.16
C VAL A 24 -13.76 -5.59 -3.71
N ALA A 25 -14.64 -6.55 -3.42
CA ALA A 25 -15.11 -6.79 -2.07
C ALA A 25 -13.99 -7.20 -1.10
N ARG A 26 -12.99 -7.97 -1.56
CA ARG A 26 -11.90 -8.49 -0.72
C ARG A 26 -10.72 -7.53 -0.57
N PHE A 27 -10.37 -6.81 -1.64
CA PHE A 27 -9.17 -5.98 -1.75
C PHE A 27 -9.47 -4.48 -1.72
N GLY A 28 -10.74 -4.10 -1.73
CA GLY A 28 -11.22 -2.74 -1.94
C GLY A 28 -11.34 -2.41 -3.43
N GLU A 29 -11.86 -1.23 -3.75
CA GLU A 29 -11.84 -0.74 -5.12
C GLU A 29 -10.42 -0.82 -5.68
N LEU A 30 -10.31 -1.24 -6.95
CA LEU A 30 -9.04 -1.14 -7.64
C LEU A 30 -8.58 0.30 -7.50
N PRO A 31 -7.35 0.55 -7.03
CA PRO A 31 -6.81 1.89 -6.98
C PRO A 31 -6.68 2.35 -8.43
N THR A 32 -7.69 3.06 -8.90
CA THR A 32 -7.59 3.84 -10.11
C THR A 32 -6.54 4.88 -9.79
N VAL A 33 -5.49 4.97 -10.60
CA VAL A 33 -4.60 6.13 -10.55
C VAL A 33 -5.48 7.33 -10.88
N ASP A 34 -6.04 7.95 -9.85
CA ASP A 34 -6.68 9.25 -9.95
C ASP A 34 -5.54 10.24 -10.11
N ALA A 35 -5.09 10.38 -11.35
CA ALA A 35 -3.95 11.20 -11.71
C ALA A 35 -4.18 12.65 -11.27
N ASP A 36 -5.43 13.12 -11.29
CA ASP A 36 -5.79 14.47 -10.89
C ASP A 36 -5.70 14.63 -9.36
N ARG A 37 -6.18 13.66 -8.58
CA ARG A 37 -6.01 13.66 -7.11
C ARG A 37 -4.55 13.47 -6.69
N PHE A 38 -3.76 12.66 -7.40
CA PHE A 38 -2.33 12.57 -7.15
C PHE A 38 -1.59 13.87 -7.49
N VAL A 39 -1.96 14.54 -8.59
CA VAL A 39 -1.39 15.83 -8.98
C VAL A 39 -1.77 16.93 -7.99
N THR A 40 -2.96 16.86 -7.40
CA THR A 40 -3.50 17.89 -6.51
C THR A 40 -3.09 17.69 -5.05
N ASP A 41 -3.25 16.48 -4.53
CA ASP A 41 -3.07 16.16 -3.10
C ASP A 41 -1.78 15.37 -2.82
N GLY A 42 -1.14 14.83 -3.86
CA GLY A 42 0.06 13.99 -3.72
C GLY A 42 -0.21 12.62 -3.10
N VAL A 43 -1.48 12.22 -2.88
CA VAL A 43 -1.87 10.96 -2.25
C VAL A 43 -2.09 9.87 -3.31
N ALA A 44 -1.28 8.82 -3.26
CA ALA A 44 -1.36 7.67 -4.16
C ALA A 44 -2.23 6.53 -3.61
N LEU A 45 -2.33 6.40 -2.28
CA LEU A 45 -3.17 5.40 -1.62
C LEU A 45 -3.63 5.93 -0.26
N GLU A 46 -4.86 5.62 0.12
CA GLU A 46 -5.40 5.95 1.44
C GLU A 46 -6.16 4.74 2.00
N GLU A 47 -6.07 4.57 3.32
CA GLU A 47 -6.82 3.59 4.09
C GLU A 47 -7.39 4.26 5.33
N ARG A 48 -8.64 3.93 5.69
CA ARG A 48 -9.34 4.58 6.81
C ARG A 48 -8.66 4.31 8.15
N GLU A 49 -8.15 3.10 8.32
CA GLU A 49 -7.48 2.69 9.55
C GLU A 49 -6.31 1.76 9.23
N MET A 50 -5.15 2.13 9.75
CA MET A 50 -3.90 1.40 9.68
C MET A 50 -3.21 1.50 11.05
N ALA A 51 -2.55 0.42 11.46
CA ALA A 51 -1.60 0.44 12.56
C ALA A 51 -0.19 0.22 12.01
N VAL A 52 0.78 0.90 12.61
CA VAL A 52 2.20 0.70 12.35
C VAL A 52 2.90 0.26 13.63
N TYR A 53 3.68 -0.81 13.50
CA TYR A 53 4.47 -1.37 14.58
C TYR A 53 5.95 -1.32 14.21
N ARG A 54 6.81 -1.11 15.20
CA ARG A 54 8.24 -1.43 15.10
C ARG A 54 8.45 -2.86 15.59
N VAL A 55 9.19 -3.65 14.82
CA VAL A 55 9.65 -4.96 15.24
C VAL A 55 10.90 -4.77 16.10
N THR A 56 10.89 -5.36 17.29
CA THR A 56 11.98 -5.33 18.27
C THR A 56 12.28 -6.75 18.75
N ASP A 57 13.38 -6.94 19.47
CA ASP A 57 13.70 -8.25 20.08
C ASP A 57 12.62 -8.72 21.08
N ALA A 58 11.89 -7.78 21.69
CA ALA A 58 10.80 -8.06 22.61
C ALA A 58 9.44 -8.28 21.89
N GLY A 59 9.40 -8.19 20.56
CA GLY A 59 8.18 -8.29 19.75
C GLY A 59 7.76 -6.96 19.12
N LEU A 60 6.45 -6.80 18.89
CA LEU A 60 5.89 -5.64 18.19
C LEU A 60 5.60 -4.48 19.16
N THR A 61 6.13 -3.30 18.85
CA THR A 61 5.83 -2.05 19.56
C THR A 61 4.95 -1.17 18.68
N LEU A 62 3.72 -0.88 19.12
CA LEU A 62 2.81 0.03 18.41
C LEU A 62 3.40 1.44 18.39
N LEU A 63 3.56 2.02 17.19
CA LEU A 63 4.06 3.39 17.02
C LEU A 63 2.93 4.38 16.76
N ALA A 64 1.98 4.01 15.90
CA ALA A 64 0.83 4.84 15.58
C ALA A 64 -0.34 3.99 15.08
N LYS A 65 -1.54 4.56 15.20
CA LYS A 65 -2.79 4.00 14.70
C LYS A 65 -3.70 5.11 14.23
N GLY A 66 -4.31 4.96 13.06
CA GLY A 66 -5.24 5.93 12.47
C GLY A 66 -5.26 5.85 10.94
N PRO A 67 -5.66 6.90 10.22
CA PRO A 67 -5.67 6.89 8.76
C PRO A 67 -4.27 6.62 8.19
N GLY A 68 -4.17 5.73 7.21
CA GLY A 68 -2.92 5.41 6.52
C GLY A 68 -2.87 6.07 5.15
N ARG A 69 -1.78 6.76 4.82
CA ARG A 69 -1.60 7.41 3.51
C ARG A 69 -0.27 7.06 2.89
N LEU A 70 -0.29 6.73 1.60
CA LEU A 70 0.89 6.75 0.74
C LEU A 70 0.85 8.05 -0.05
N VAL A 71 1.83 8.90 0.15
CA VAL A 71 2.00 10.15 -0.58
C VAL A 71 3.26 10.11 -1.44
N ALA A 72 3.47 11.14 -2.26
CA ALA A 72 4.52 11.20 -3.28
C ALA A 72 5.96 10.90 -2.78
N ASP A 73 6.24 11.06 -1.49
CA ASP A 73 7.57 10.87 -0.90
C ASP A 73 7.58 10.08 0.42
N ALA A 74 6.43 9.66 0.95
CA ALA A 74 6.36 8.99 2.24
C ALA A 74 5.13 8.10 2.39
N VAL A 75 5.20 7.21 3.36
CA VAL A 75 4.04 6.60 3.98
C VAL A 75 3.80 7.25 5.36
N SER A 76 2.56 7.54 5.71
CA SER A 76 2.19 8.07 7.02
C SER A 76 0.99 7.35 7.62
N VAL A 77 0.93 7.34 8.96
CA VAL A 77 -0.15 6.75 9.75
C VAL A 77 -0.52 7.69 10.89
N GLY A 78 -1.83 7.92 11.05
CA GLY A 78 -2.40 8.73 12.12
C GLY A 78 -2.82 10.13 11.66
N ASP A 79 -3.69 10.75 12.45
CA ASP A 79 -4.12 12.13 12.20
C ASP A 79 -2.92 13.08 12.34
N GLY A 80 -2.74 13.95 11.34
CA GLY A 80 -1.59 14.86 11.29
C GLY A 80 -0.24 14.15 11.06
N ASP A 81 -0.24 12.94 10.47
CA ASP A 81 0.96 12.15 10.21
C ASP A 81 1.77 11.80 11.48
N ALA A 82 1.08 11.38 12.55
CA ALA A 82 1.69 11.00 13.83
C ALA A 82 2.91 10.07 13.70
N TRP A 83 2.89 9.19 12.69
CA TRP A 83 4.06 8.49 12.20
C TRP A 83 4.23 8.71 10.69
N ARG A 84 5.48 8.91 10.25
CA ARG A 84 5.83 9.11 8.85
C ARG A 84 7.17 8.47 8.53
N LEU A 85 7.26 7.78 7.40
CA LEU A 85 8.48 7.19 6.88
C LEU A 85 8.68 7.60 5.43
N ALA A 86 9.80 8.26 5.14
CA ALA A 86 10.16 8.64 3.78
C ALA A 86 10.43 7.39 2.94
N LEU A 87 9.96 7.37 1.69
CA LEU A 87 10.15 6.24 0.79
C LEU A 87 11.63 6.00 0.46
N ASP A 88 12.45 7.07 0.45
CA ASP A 88 13.90 7.01 0.20
C ASP A 88 14.68 6.31 1.35
N ASP A 89 14.08 6.24 2.54
CA ASP A 89 14.65 5.53 3.70
C ASP A 89 14.32 4.03 3.70
N ILE A 90 13.36 3.59 2.88
CA ILE A 90 12.95 2.19 2.78
C ILE A 90 13.93 1.43 1.89
N LYS A 91 14.71 0.53 2.49
CA LYS A 91 15.70 -0.31 1.80
C LYS A 91 15.10 -1.58 1.23
N ALA A 92 14.08 -2.14 1.87
CA ALA A 92 13.35 -3.29 1.35
C ALA A 92 11.90 -3.27 1.81
N ILE A 93 11.02 -3.85 0.98
CA ILE A 93 9.61 -4.08 1.28
C ILE A 93 9.39 -5.58 1.08
N SER A 94 8.83 -6.26 2.07
CA SER A 94 8.45 -7.67 1.98
C SER A 94 7.00 -7.85 2.38
N MET A 95 6.42 -8.96 1.92
CA MET A 95 5.24 -9.51 2.57
C MET A 95 5.56 -10.88 3.12
N GLU A 96 5.19 -11.09 4.37
CA GLU A 96 5.30 -12.39 5.04
C GLU A 96 4.02 -13.22 4.88
N MET A 97 4.15 -14.52 5.13
CA MET A 97 2.98 -15.41 5.22
C MET A 97 2.01 -14.88 6.29
N GLY A 98 0.74 -14.70 5.92
CA GLY A 98 -0.27 -14.07 6.77
C GLY A 98 -0.65 -12.63 6.39
N GLU A 99 -0.25 -12.17 5.20
CA GLU A 99 -0.55 -10.83 4.67
C GLU A 99 0.10 -9.71 5.49
N VAL A 100 1.20 -9.93 6.20
CA VAL A 100 1.87 -8.85 6.93
C VAL A 100 2.83 -8.11 6.00
N LEU A 101 2.64 -6.80 5.89
CA LEU A 101 3.49 -5.92 5.08
C LEU A 101 4.62 -5.36 5.95
N GLN A 102 5.87 -5.62 5.56
CA GLN A 102 7.04 -5.18 6.30
C GLN A 102 7.86 -4.17 5.51
N LEU A 103 8.31 -3.12 6.20
CA LEU A 103 9.18 -2.06 5.69
C LEU A 103 10.51 -2.09 6.44
N ARG A 104 11.61 -2.33 5.73
CA ARG A 104 12.96 -2.34 6.30
C ARG A 104 13.68 -1.04 5.96
N THR A 105 14.22 -0.37 6.96
CA THR A 105 15.15 0.76 6.80
C THR A 105 16.57 0.31 7.12
N ALA A 106 17.51 1.26 7.20
CA ALA A 106 18.87 0.96 7.66
C ALA A 106 18.91 0.49 9.12
N ASN A 107 17.99 0.99 9.95
CA ASN A 107 18.06 0.83 11.41
C ASN A 107 16.87 0.06 11.99
N ASP A 108 15.75 0.00 11.28
CA ASP A 108 14.48 -0.48 11.81
C ASP A 108 13.79 -1.44 10.83
N LEU A 109 12.94 -2.29 11.41
CA LEU A 109 11.93 -3.05 10.69
C LEU A 109 10.55 -2.64 11.21
N PHE A 110 9.67 -2.26 10.30
CA PHE A 110 8.30 -1.87 10.61
C PHE A 110 7.31 -2.84 10.00
N GLU A 111 6.16 -3.01 10.65
CA GLU A 111 5.00 -3.72 10.08
C GLU A 111 3.83 -2.78 9.91
N LEU A 112 3.21 -2.81 8.74
CA LEU A 112 1.98 -2.09 8.44
C LEU A 112 0.80 -3.05 8.42
N HIS A 113 -0.22 -2.69 9.19
CA HIS A 113 -1.43 -3.47 9.39
C HIS A 113 -2.64 -2.62 8.99
N PRO A 114 -2.98 -2.53 7.69
CA PRO A 114 -4.23 -1.92 7.24
C PRO A 114 -5.42 -2.77 7.73
N ARG A 115 -6.44 -2.13 8.33
CA ARG A 115 -7.58 -2.84 8.92
C ARG A 115 -8.61 -3.28 7.87
N ASP A 116 -8.99 -2.35 6.99
CA ASP A 116 -10.05 -2.56 6.00
C ASP A 116 -9.50 -2.82 4.59
N GLY A 117 -8.17 -2.69 4.43
CA GLY A 117 -7.48 -2.84 3.17
C GLY A 117 -6.62 -4.09 3.11
N ALA A 118 -6.35 -4.56 1.89
CA ALA A 118 -5.40 -5.65 1.70
C ALA A 118 -3.95 -5.15 1.79
N PRO A 119 -3.10 -5.74 2.63
CA PRO A 119 -1.66 -5.43 2.70
C PRO A 119 -0.95 -5.60 1.36
N MET A 120 -1.41 -6.53 0.52
CA MET A 120 -0.94 -6.74 -0.85
C MET A 120 -1.13 -5.50 -1.75
N LYS A 121 -2.24 -4.75 -1.58
CA LYS A 121 -2.49 -3.49 -2.30
C LYS A 121 -1.36 -2.50 -2.00
N TRP A 122 -1.04 -2.33 -0.73
CA TRP A 122 0.02 -1.45 -0.26
C TRP A 122 1.41 -1.89 -0.74
N PHE A 123 1.70 -3.20 -0.68
CA PHE A 123 2.95 -3.78 -1.19
C PHE A 123 3.19 -3.39 -2.67
N HIS A 124 2.20 -3.58 -3.54
CA HIS A 124 2.33 -3.28 -4.97
C HIS A 124 2.59 -1.80 -5.23
N PHE A 125 1.87 -0.90 -4.53
CA PHE A 125 2.04 0.53 -4.71
C PHE A 125 3.43 0.98 -4.26
N MET A 126 3.85 0.61 -3.06
CA MET A 126 5.15 1.06 -2.55
C MET A 126 6.34 0.46 -3.31
N ARG A 127 6.25 -0.81 -3.76
CA ARG A 127 7.30 -1.42 -4.58
C ARG A 127 7.47 -0.70 -5.92
N GLY A 128 6.39 -0.16 -6.49
CA GLY A 128 6.44 0.65 -7.72
C GLY A 128 7.23 1.95 -7.61
N HIS A 129 7.50 2.40 -6.38
CA HIS A 129 8.29 3.60 -6.06
C HIS A 129 9.75 3.31 -5.70
N GLN A 130 10.13 2.05 -5.45
CA GLN A 130 11.52 1.69 -5.19
C GLN A 130 12.35 1.77 -6.47
N GLY A 131 13.38 2.64 -6.48
CA GLY A 131 14.41 2.67 -7.52
C GLY A 131 14.07 3.44 -8.80
N LYS A 132 12.98 4.21 -8.85
CA LYS A 132 12.77 5.17 -9.95
C LYS A 132 13.44 6.51 -9.60
N PRO A 133 14.49 6.94 -10.33
CA PRO A 133 14.95 8.31 -10.21
C PRO A 133 13.79 9.24 -10.55
N ARG A 134 13.51 10.19 -9.65
CA ARG A 134 12.49 11.21 -9.90
C ARG A 134 12.79 11.88 -11.25
N PRO A 135 11.81 12.10 -12.14
CA PRO A 135 11.99 13.07 -13.20
C PRO A 135 12.29 14.41 -12.51
N GLY A 136 13.52 14.88 -12.69
CA GLY A 136 14.01 16.06 -11.98
C GLY A 136 13.04 17.21 -12.14
N ARG A 137 12.75 17.90 -11.01
CA ARG A 137 12.20 19.25 -11.04
C ARG A 137 13.10 20.04 -11.99
N ARG A 138 12.64 20.29 -13.22
CA ARG A 138 13.30 21.22 -14.12
C ARG A 138 13.23 22.57 -13.42
N GLY A 139 14.32 22.92 -12.74
CA GLY A 139 14.55 24.27 -12.28
C GLY A 139 14.38 25.17 -13.48
N ARG A 140 13.34 26.01 -13.42
CA ARG A 140 13.12 27.10 -14.35
C ARG A 140 14.31 28.04 -14.17
N LYS A 141 15.36 27.87 -14.98
CA LYS A 141 16.41 28.88 -15.08
C LYS A 141 15.71 30.15 -15.57
N ARG A 142 15.79 31.19 -14.73
CA ARG A 142 15.47 32.56 -15.10
C ARG A 142 16.46 33.04 -16.14
#